data_AF-A0A3B9YS50-F1
#
_entry.id   AF-A0A3B9YS50-F1
#
_cell.length_a   1.000
_cell.length_b   1.000
_cell.length_c   1.000
_cell.angle_alpha   90.00
_cell.angle_beta   90.00
_cell.angle_gamma   90.00
#
_symmetry.space_group_name_H-M   'P 1'
#
loop_
_entity.id
_entity.type
_entity.pdbx_description
1 polymer ?
#
loop_
_entity_poly.entity_id
_entity_poly.type
_entity_poly.pdbx_seq_one_letter_code
_entity_poly.pdbx_strand_id
1 'polypeptide(L)' 'DGVLAEVEIYPDTDHGFAFPLRPVYRKQAAERHWERLINLFRRRVG' A
#
# COMPACT_ATOMS: atom_id res chain seq x y z
N ASP A 1 6.05 18.44 17.46
CA ASP A 1 6.57 17.06 17.32
C ASP A 1 5.89 16.36 16.17
N GLY A 2 6.66 15.77 15.25
CA GLY A 2 6.15 15.12 14.04
C GLY A 2 6.80 13.75 13.82
N VAL A 3 6.16 12.90 13.03
CA VAL A 3 6.69 11.59 12.62
C VAL A 3 7.09 11.62 11.14
N LEU A 4 8.13 10.86 10.80
CA LEU A 4 8.52 10.66 9.40
C LEU A 4 7.49 9.74 8.72
N ALA A 5 6.67 10.30 7.82
CA ALA A 5 5.59 9.60 7.13
C ALA A 5 5.59 9.90 5.61
N GLU A 6 5.04 8.97 4.83
CA GLU A 6 4.81 9.08 3.39
C GLU A 6 3.34 8.71 3.10
N VAL A 7 2.70 9.40 2.16
CA VAL A 7 1.34 9.11 1.68
C VAL A 7 1.38 8.96 0.17
N GLU A 8 0.75 7.89 -0.34
CA GLU A 8 0.63 7.60 -1.76
C GLU A 8 -0.85 7.43 -2.14
N ILE A 9 -1.27 8.02 -3.26
CA ILE A 9 -2.63 7.91 -3.81
C ILE A 9 -2.57 7.02 -5.05
N TYR A 10 -3.45 6.01 -5.11
CA TYR A 10 -3.57 5.11 -6.26
C TYR A 10 -4.78 5.51 -7.12
N PRO A 11 -4.60 6.10 -8.31
CA PRO A 11 -5.71 6.42 -9.20
C PRO A 11 -6.42 5.13 -9.67
N ASP A 12 -7.69 5.25 -10.05
CA ASP A 12 -8.51 4.15 -10.61
C ASP A 12 -8.65 2.92 -9.68
N THR A 13 -8.57 3.18 -8.36
CA THR A 13 -8.78 2.20 -7.30
C THR A 13 -9.91 2.63 -6.36
N ASP A 14 -10.59 1.65 -5.76
CA ASP A 14 -11.59 1.86 -4.71
C ASP A 14 -11.08 1.33 -3.37
N HIS A 15 -11.77 1.70 -2.29
CA HIS A 15 -11.51 1.14 -0.97
C HIS A 15 -11.56 -0.40 -1.02
N GLY A 16 -10.45 -1.03 -0.66
CA GLY A 16 -10.29 -2.48 -0.70
C GLY A 16 -9.51 -3.02 -1.90
N PHE A 17 -8.92 -2.16 -2.74
CA PHE A 17 -8.15 -2.57 -3.94
C PHE A 17 -7.00 -3.54 -3.66
N ALA A 18 -6.47 -3.58 -2.43
CA ALA A 18 -5.34 -4.40 -2.04
C ALA A 18 -5.70 -5.84 -1.59
N PHE A 19 -6.99 -6.21 -1.60
CA PHE A 19 -7.46 -7.53 -1.14
C PHE A 19 -7.93 -8.38 -2.34
N PRO A 20 -7.21 -9.47 -2.72
CA PRO A 20 -7.47 -10.22 -3.96
C PRO A 20 -8.88 -10.82 -4.11
N LEU A 21 -9.59 -11.07 -3.01
CA LEU A 21 -10.93 -11.65 -3.02
C LEU A 21 -12.06 -10.58 -3.10
N ARG A 22 -11.71 -9.30 -3.26
CA ARG A 22 -12.69 -8.21 -3.39
C ARG A 22 -12.94 -7.88 -4.87
N PRO A 23 -14.19 -7.51 -5.27
CA PRO A 23 -14.50 -7.12 -6.66
C PRO A 23 -13.67 -5.93 -7.17
N VAL A 24 -13.20 -5.09 -6.24
CA VAL A 24 -12.41 -3.89 -6.51
C VAL A 24 -10.90 -4.15 -6.56
N TYR A 25 -10.46 -5.41 -6.53
CA TYR A 25 -9.03 -5.74 -6.58
C TYR A 25 -8.36 -5.13 -7.82
N ARG A 26 -7.21 -4.49 -7.60
CA ARG A 26 -6.37 -3.89 -8.65
C ARG A 26 -4.93 -4.35 -8.45
N LYS A 27 -4.53 -5.40 -9.15
CA LYS A 27 -3.25 -6.11 -8.96
C LYS A 27 -2.04 -5.17 -8.89
N GLN A 28 -1.87 -4.29 -9.87
CA GLN A 28 -0.70 -3.40 -9.94
C GLN A 28 -0.62 -2.45 -8.74
N ALA A 29 -1.75 -1.85 -8.35
CA ALA A 29 -1.81 -0.97 -7.18
C ALA A 29 -1.59 -1.76 -5.88
N ALA A 30 -2.16 -2.95 -5.77
CA ALA A 30 -2.00 -3.83 -4.61
C ALA A 30 -0.54 -4.25 -4.41
N GLU A 31 0.15 -4.68 -5.47
CA GLU A 31 1.56 -5.09 -5.41
C GLU A 31 2.45 -3.92 -4.99
N ARG A 32 2.24 -2.72 -5.56
CA ARG A 32 2.97 -1.50 -5.17
C ARG A 32 2.71 -1.11 -3.71
N HIS A 33 1.47 -1.18 -3.26
CA HIS A 33 1.09 -0.91 -1.87
C HIS A 33 1.83 -1.84 -0.90
N TRP A 34 1.83 -3.15 -1.17
CA TRP A 34 2.52 -4.14 -0.34
C TRP A 34 4.04 -3.98 -0.37
N GLU A 35 4.62 -3.67 -1.53
CA GLU A 35 6.06 -3.37 -1.64
C GLU A 35 6.45 -2.19 -0.75
N ARG A 36 5.70 -1.07 -0.80
CA ARG A 36 5.94 0.11 0.03
C ARG A 36 5.89 -0.22 1.52
N LEU A 37 4.86 -0.95 1.95
CA LEU A 37 4.64 -1.31 3.34
C LEU A 37 5.75 -2.25 3.87
N ILE A 38 6.09 -3.30 3.11
CA ILE A 38 7.13 -4.25 3.50
C ILE A 38 8.49 -3.55 3.55
N ASN A 39 8.79 -2.67 2.58
CA ASN A 39 10.03 -1.91 2.58
C ASN A 39 10.11 -0.93 3.77
N LEU A 40 8.99 -0.35 4.22
CA LEU A 40 8.95 0.44 5.45
C LEU A 40 9.32 -0.41 6.67
N PHE A 41 8.71 -1.60 6.83
CA PHE A 41 9.02 -2.48 7.94
C PHE A 41 10.47 -2.96 7.92
N ARG A 42 11.02 -3.32 6.76
CA ARG A 42 12.45 -3.67 6.62
C ARG A 42 13.39 -2.57 7.12
N ARG A 43 13.05 -1.30 6.91
CA ARG A 43 13.88 -0.16 7.35
C ARG A 43 13.74 0.19 8.84
N ARG A 44 12.67 -0.25 9.50
CA ARG A 44 12.27 0.25 10.83
C ARG A 44 12.15 -0.82 11.91
N VAL A 45 11.91 -2.07 11.52
CA VAL A 45 11.63 -3.20 12.42
C VAL A 45 12.55 -4.40 12.14
N GLY A 46 13.27 -4.38 11.00
CA GLY A 46 14.30 -5.36 10.68
C GLY A 46 15.60 -5.14 11.43
#